data_AF-A0A960FRM2-F1
#
_entry.id   AF-A0A960FRM2-F1
#
_cell.length_a   1.000
_cell.length_b   1.000
_cell.length_c   1.000
_cell.angle_alpha   90.00
_cell.angle_beta   90.00
_cell.angle_gamma   90.00
#
_symmetry.space_group_name_H-M   'P 1'
#
loop_
_entity.id
_entity.type
_entity.pdbx_description
1 polymer ?
#
loop_
_entity_poly.entity_id
_entity_poly.type
_entity_poly.pdbx_seq_one_letter_code
_entity_poly.pdbx_strand_id
1 'polypeptide(L)'
;HKIPFIVKLNHNELLTLPNKFDQVMFGSVEQAFDLGAAGVGATIYFGSEESTRQLQETAEAFARAHELGMFTVLWCYLRNSGFKKDGVDYHVAADLTGQANHLGVTIEADIVKQKLPENNGGYPAMGSGYGKTSDLVYDRLTTDHPIDLCRWQVANCYMGRIGLINSGGASSGATDLAEAVRTAVVNKRAGGLGLISGRKAFQRPMAEGVELLHAIQDVYLDDSITVA
;
A
#
# COMPACT_ATOMS: atom_id res chain seq x y z
N HIS A 1 -27.69 -6.43 -4.43
CA HIS A 1 -26.35 -6.99 -4.18
C HIS A 1 -25.81 -6.46 -2.85
N LYS A 2 -25.27 -7.33 -1.98
CA LYS A 2 -24.52 -6.88 -0.80
C LYS A 2 -23.09 -6.54 -1.25
N ILE A 3 -22.61 -5.35 -0.89
CA ILE A 3 -21.21 -4.97 -1.10
C ILE A 3 -20.38 -5.81 -0.11
N PRO A 4 -19.40 -6.63 -0.57
CA PRO A 4 -18.52 -7.35 0.35
C PRO A 4 -17.72 -6.34 1.18
N PHE A 5 -17.44 -6.68 2.44
CA PHE A 5 -16.66 -5.80 3.31
C PHE A 5 -15.41 -6.50 3.84
N ILE A 6 -14.41 -5.68 4.16
CA ILE A 6 -13.13 -6.09 4.73
C ILE A 6 -13.04 -5.44 6.11
N VAL A 7 -12.73 -6.21 7.14
CA VAL A 7 -12.57 -5.68 8.50
C VAL A 7 -11.14 -5.24 8.73
N LYS A 8 -10.94 -3.98 9.10
CA LYS A 8 -9.63 -3.45 9.49
C LYS A 8 -9.34 -3.82 10.96
N LEU A 9 -8.46 -4.77 11.21
CA LEU A 9 -8.19 -5.35 12.53
C LEU A 9 -7.42 -4.41 13.47
N ASN A 10 -6.48 -3.64 12.94
CA ASN A 10 -5.66 -2.71 13.73
C ASN A 10 -5.77 -1.25 13.29
N HIS A 11 -5.47 -0.35 14.21
CA HIS A 11 -5.38 1.09 13.96
C HIS A 11 -4.29 1.73 14.84
N ASN A 12 -3.88 2.95 14.51
CA ASN A 12 -3.09 3.75 15.44
C ASN A 12 -4.01 4.54 16.37
N GLU A 13 -3.71 4.51 17.67
CA GLU A 13 -4.31 5.45 18.60
C GLU A 13 -3.61 6.80 18.42
N LEU A 14 -4.36 7.83 18.01
CA LEU A 14 -3.84 9.18 17.75
C LEU A 14 -3.99 10.09 18.98
N LEU A 15 -4.08 9.50 20.18
CA LEU A 15 -4.38 10.19 21.44
C LEU A 15 -3.16 10.20 22.37
N THR A 16 -1.95 10.23 21.81
CA THR A 16 -0.69 10.28 22.55
C THR A 16 0.19 11.43 22.05
N LEU A 17 0.90 12.10 22.97
CA LEU A 17 1.87 13.16 22.65
C LEU A 17 3.27 12.81 23.20
N PRO A 18 4.32 12.76 22.36
CA PRO A 18 4.27 12.89 20.89
C PRO A 18 3.52 11.71 20.25
N ASN A 19 2.98 11.92 19.05
CA ASN A 19 2.30 10.86 18.29
C ASN A 19 3.21 9.64 18.15
N LYS A 20 2.66 8.45 18.42
CA LYS A 20 3.36 7.18 18.22
C LYS A 20 2.94 6.56 16.89
N PHE A 21 3.89 5.92 16.21
CA PHE A 21 3.62 5.13 15.01
C PHE A 21 3.43 3.67 15.40
N ASP A 22 2.43 3.44 16.26
CA ASP A 22 2.09 2.12 16.73
C ASP A 22 0.71 1.66 16.21
N GLN A 23 0.64 0.44 15.68
CA GLN A 23 -0.61 -0.19 15.25
C GLN A 23 -1.03 -1.20 16.33
N VAL A 24 -2.23 -1.04 16.84
CA VAL A 24 -2.79 -1.87 17.91
C VAL A 24 -3.98 -2.63 17.35
N MET A 25 -4.07 -3.94 17.65
CA MET A 25 -5.23 -4.76 17.31
C MET A 25 -6.45 -4.30 18.12
N PHE A 26 -7.50 -3.87 17.43
CA PHE A 26 -8.78 -3.44 18.02
C PHE A 26 -9.90 -4.48 17.83
N GLY A 27 -9.73 -5.42 16.90
CA GLY A 27 -10.66 -6.52 16.69
C GLY A 27 -9.91 -7.82 16.42
N SER A 28 -10.60 -8.95 16.54
CA SER A 28 -10.06 -10.27 16.22
C SER A 28 -10.53 -10.76 14.86
N VAL A 29 -9.80 -11.77 14.34
CA VAL A 29 -10.14 -12.45 13.09
C VAL A 29 -11.47 -13.19 13.23
N GLU A 30 -11.73 -13.82 14.37
CA GLU A 30 -12.98 -14.52 14.67
C GLU A 30 -14.18 -13.56 14.60
N GLN A 31 -14.06 -12.37 15.19
CA GLN A 31 -15.13 -11.37 15.12
C GLN A 31 -15.38 -10.93 13.68
N ALA A 32 -14.34 -10.77 12.86
CA ALA A 32 -14.50 -10.46 11.44
C ALA A 32 -15.23 -11.58 10.69
N PHE A 33 -14.87 -12.83 10.96
CA PHE A 33 -15.51 -14.01 10.39
C PHE A 33 -16.99 -14.12 10.80
N ASP A 34 -17.30 -13.96 12.08
CA ASP A 34 -18.66 -14.04 12.62
C ASP A 34 -19.59 -12.97 12.03
N LEU A 35 -19.03 -11.80 11.67
CA LEU A 35 -19.75 -10.73 10.97
C LEU A 35 -20.01 -11.05 9.48
N GLY A 36 -19.39 -12.10 8.94
CA GLY A 36 -19.44 -12.47 7.52
C GLY A 36 -18.55 -11.61 6.63
N ALA A 37 -17.39 -11.16 7.13
CA ALA A 37 -16.43 -10.43 6.34
C ALA A 37 -15.88 -11.28 5.19
N ALA A 38 -15.63 -10.66 4.04
CA ALA A 38 -14.97 -11.34 2.92
C ALA A 38 -13.46 -11.47 3.15
N GLY A 39 -12.90 -10.55 3.93
CA GLY A 39 -11.48 -10.47 4.22
C GLY A 39 -11.18 -9.63 5.46
N VAL A 40 -9.92 -9.65 5.88
CA VAL A 40 -9.40 -8.79 6.95
C VAL A 40 -8.27 -7.91 6.42
N GLY A 41 -8.05 -6.79 7.10
CA GLY A 41 -7.00 -5.85 6.76
C GLY A 41 -6.19 -5.41 7.97
N ALA A 42 -4.90 -5.24 7.79
CA ALA A 42 -4.00 -4.72 8.82
C ALA A 42 -3.06 -3.66 8.23
N THR A 43 -2.45 -2.86 9.09
CA THR A 43 -1.39 -1.93 8.75
C THR A 43 -0.14 -2.31 9.52
N ILE A 44 1.01 -2.22 8.87
CA ILE A 44 2.31 -2.19 9.54
C ILE A 44 2.98 -0.87 9.21
N TYR A 45 3.56 -0.25 10.23
CA TYR A 45 4.39 0.95 10.12
C TYR A 45 5.87 0.57 10.13
N PHE A 46 6.36 0.06 9.00
CA PHE A 46 7.76 -0.36 8.84
C PHE A 46 8.75 0.77 9.15
N GLY A 47 9.73 0.45 10.00
CA GLY A 47 10.72 1.41 10.49
C GLY A 47 10.29 2.15 11.75
N SER A 48 9.05 1.98 12.25
CA SER A 48 8.69 2.45 13.59
C SER A 48 9.27 1.54 14.67
N GLU A 49 9.36 2.06 15.89
CA GLU A 49 9.88 1.35 17.07
C GLU A 49 9.19 0.00 17.28
N GLU A 50 7.86 -0.02 17.15
CA GLU A 50 7.01 -1.20 17.38
C GLU A 50 6.79 -2.06 16.12
N SER A 51 7.48 -1.77 15.01
CA SER A 51 7.20 -2.41 13.73
C SER A 51 7.39 -3.94 13.74
N THR A 52 8.34 -4.46 14.51
CA THR A 52 8.55 -5.91 14.67
C THR A 52 7.37 -6.58 15.37
N ARG A 53 6.81 -5.97 16.42
CA ARG A 53 5.62 -6.47 17.11
C ARG A 53 4.42 -6.48 16.17
N GLN A 54 4.19 -5.36 15.47
CA GLN A 54 3.10 -5.24 14.49
C GLN A 54 3.19 -6.30 13.38
N LEU A 55 4.42 -6.63 12.94
CA LEU A 55 4.67 -7.69 11.96
C LEU A 55 4.24 -9.05 12.49
N GLN A 56 4.66 -9.42 13.71
CA GLN A 56 4.32 -10.69 14.34
C GLN A 56 2.81 -10.84 14.54
N GLU A 57 2.16 -9.83 15.13
CA GLU A 57 0.71 -9.83 15.36
C GLU A 57 -0.08 -9.92 14.05
N THR A 58 0.38 -9.23 13.00
CA THR A 58 -0.26 -9.29 11.68
C THR A 58 -0.07 -10.66 11.03
N ALA A 59 1.11 -11.26 11.13
CA ALA A 59 1.38 -12.60 10.59
C ALA A 59 0.48 -13.66 11.24
N GLU A 60 0.34 -13.63 12.56
CA GLU A 60 -0.57 -14.52 13.29
C GLU A 60 -2.04 -14.32 12.87
N ALA A 61 -2.48 -13.06 12.76
CA ALA A 61 -3.84 -12.74 12.33
C ALA A 61 -4.12 -13.16 10.88
N PHE A 62 -3.14 -13.05 9.98
CA PHE A 62 -3.30 -13.40 8.57
C PHE A 62 -3.37 -14.91 8.37
N ALA A 63 -2.48 -15.67 9.02
CA ALA A 63 -2.57 -17.12 9.05
C ALA A 63 -3.93 -17.59 9.57
N ARG A 64 -4.42 -16.97 10.65
CA ARG A 64 -5.75 -17.29 11.19
C ARG A 64 -6.89 -16.93 10.23
N ALA A 65 -6.77 -15.83 9.48
CA ALA A 65 -7.77 -15.45 8.49
C ALA A 65 -7.84 -16.45 7.33
N HIS A 66 -6.69 -16.94 6.87
CA HIS A 66 -6.60 -17.99 5.85
C HIS A 66 -7.21 -19.31 6.33
N GLU A 67 -6.99 -19.72 7.58
CA GLU A 67 -7.65 -20.90 8.16
C GLU A 67 -9.19 -20.81 8.15
N LEU A 68 -9.72 -19.59 8.24
CA LEU A 68 -11.17 -19.32 8.20
C LEU A 68 -11.69 -18.99 6.79
N GLY A 69 -10.84 -19.03 5.76
CA GLY A 69 -11.22 -18.81 4.36
C GLY A 69 -11.44 -17.35 3.97
N MET A 70 -10.87 -16.40 4.72
CA MET A 70 -10.90 -14.96 4.43
C MET A 70 -9.61 -14.51 3.75
N PHE A 71 -9.70 -13.62 2.76
CA PHE A 71 -8.48 -13.01 2.18
C PHE A 71 -7.94 -11.88 3.06
N THR A 72 -6.67 -11.53 2.87
CA THR A 72 -5.95 -10.56 3.70
C THR A 72 -5.46 -9.35 2.89
N VAL A 73 -5.52 -8.17 3.49
CA VAL A 73 -5.02 -6.92 2.89
C VAL A 73 -4.06 -6.21 3.84
N LEU A 74 -2.83 -5.98 3.40
CA LEU A 74 -1.81 -5.34 4.22
C LEU A 74 -1.40 -3.97 3.70
N TRP A 75 -1.56 -2.96 4.54
CA TRP A 75 -1.01 -1.63 4.32
C TRP A 75 0.44 -1.59 4.80
N CYS A 76 1.38 -1.60 3.87
CA CYS A 76 2.81 -1.62 4.17
C CYS A 76 3.40 -0.21 4.22
N TYR A 77 3.21 0.59 5.27
CA TYR A 77 3.71 1.97 5.26
C TYR A 77 5.06 2.12 5.92
N LEU A 78 5.94 2.91 5.32
CA LEU A 78 7.15 3.38 6.00
C LEU A 78 6.78 4.46 7.02
N ARG A 79 7.40 4.39 8.20
CA ARG A 79 7.27 5.37 9.29
C ARG A 79 8.56 5.49 10.09
N ASN A 80 9.45 6.36 9.64
CA ASN A 80 10.63 6.75 10.42
C ASN A 80 11.13 8.12 9.94
N SER A 81 11.34 9.08 10.84
CA SER A 81 11.87 10.40 10.47
C SER A 81 13.24 10.34 9.79
N GLY A 82 14.02 9.28 10.05
CA GLY A 82 15.29 9.02 9.39
C GLY A 82 15.20 8.79 7.88
N PHE A 83 14.01 8.45 7.34
CA PHE A 83 13.79 8.38 5.89
C PHE A 83 13.69 9.76 5.22
N LYS A 84 13.84 10.85 5.98
CA LYS A 84 14.09 12.18 5.42
C LYS A 84 15.58 12.49 5.50
N LYS A 85 16.21 12.67 4.35
CA LYS A 85 17.65 12.90 4.25
C LYS A 85 17.94 14.02 3.27
N ASP A 86 18.73 14.99 3.71
CA ASP A 86 19.19 16.12 2.89
C ASP A 86 18.07 16.86 2.14
N GLY A 87 16.91 17.01 2.82
CA GLY A 87 15.73 17.69 2.28
C GLY A 87 14.81 16.80 1.41
N VAL A 88 15.18 15.55 1.14
CA VAL A 88 14.39 14.59 0.36
C VAL A 88 13.64 13.63 1.28
N ASP A 89 12.37 13.37 0.98
CA ASP A 89 11.53 12.41 1.70
C ASP A 89 11.47 11.06 0.94
N TYR A 90 12.04 10.00 1.53
CA TYR A 90 12.11 8.67 0.95
C TYR A 90 11.00 7.72 1.46
N HIS A 91 9.99 8.20 2.19
CA HIS A 91 8.89 7.35 2.67
C HIS A 91 8.06 6.70 1.55
N VAL A 92 8.18 7.20 0.32
CA VAL A 92 7.53 6.67 -0.88
C VAL A 92 8.55 6.22 -1.94
N ALA A 93 9.80 6.00 -1.55
CA ALA A 93 10.83 5.52 -2.45
C ALA A 93 10.50 4.10 -2.92
N ALA A 94 10.58 3.85 -4.23
CA ALA A 94 10.21 2.58 -4.84
C ALA A 94 10.97 1.40 -4.22
N ASP A 95 12.28 1.55 -3.98
CA ASP A 95 13.13 0.54 -3.35
C ASP A 95 12.74 0.22 -1.90
N LEU A 96 12.59 1.23 -1.05
CA LEU A 96 12.23 1.03 0.36
C LEU A 96 10.80 0.49 0.52
N THR A 97 9.86 1.06 -0.23
CA THR A 97 8.47 0.59 -0.22
C THR A 97 8.33 -0.79 -0.86
N GLY A 98 9.15 -1.11 -1.86
CA GLY A 98 9.28 -2.45 -2.41
C GLY A 98 9.66 -3.48 -1.35
N GLN A 99 10.68 -3.20 -0.53
CA GLN A 99 11.03 -4.11 0.57
C GLN A 99 9.88 -4.28 1.58
N ALA A 100 9.20 -3.20 1.94
CA ALA A 100 8.04 -3.28 2.84
C ALA A 100 6.90 -4.13 2.24
N ASN A 101 6.68 -4.04 0.93
CA ASN A 101 5.73 -4.89 0.21
C ASN A 101 6.17 -6.37 0.25
N HIS A 102 7.45 -6.66 -0.01
CA HIS A 102 8.00 -8.02 0.02
C HIS A 102 7.84 -8.67 1.41
N LEU A 103 8.11 -7.93 2.48
CA LEU A 103 7.84 -8.39 3.84
C LEU A 103 6.36 -8.68 4.06
N GLY A 104 5.48 -7.81 3.55
CA GLY A 104 4.05 -8.01 3.63
C GLY A 104 3.56 -9.28 2.93
N VAL A 105 4.07 -9.54 1.72
CA VAL A 105 3.80 -10.78 0.98
C VAL A 105 4.32 -12.02 1.73
N THR A 106 5.46 -11.90 2.40
CA THR A 106 6.07 -13.00 3.17
C THR A 106 5.22 -13.43 4.37
N ILE A 107 4.36 -12.54 4.89
CA ILE A 107 3.44 -12.81 6.00
C ILE A 107 2.00 -12.98 5.53
N GLU A 108 1.82 -13.60 4.37
CA GLU A 108 0.52 -14.08 3.87
C GLU A 108 -0.48 -12.98 3.51
N ALA A 109 0.00 -11.80 3.08
CA ALA A 109 -0.87 -10.82 2.44
C ALA A 109 -1.33 -11.32 1.06
N ASP A 110 -2.63 -11.36 0.80
CA ASP A 110 -3.18 -11.62 -0.56
C ASP A 110 -3.19 -10.35 -1.42
N ILE A 111 -3.33 -9.20 -0.76
CA ILE A 111 -3.27 -7.88 -1.38
C ILE A 111 -2.39 -6.96 -0.54
N VAL A 112 -1.37 -6.39 -1.16
CA VAL A 112 -0.54 -5.32 -0.59
C VAL A 112 -1.10 -3.97 -1.02
N LYS A 113 -1.29 -3.10 -0.03
CA LYS A 113 -1.60 -1.69 -0.24
C LYS A 113 -0.33 -0.87 0.02
N GLN A 114 0.10 -0.14 -1.01
CA GLN A 114 1.17 0.87 -0.90
C GLN A 114 0.74 2.27 -1.39
N LYS A 115 1.49 3.33 -1.08
CA LYS A 115 1.38 4.61 -1.80
C LYS A 115 2.06 4.49 -3.18
N LEU A 116 1.57 5.22 -4.18
CA LEU A 116 2.30 5.30 -5.44
C LEU A 116 3.71 5.89 -5.18
N PRO A 117 4.79 5.32 -5.73
CA PRO A 117 6.13 5.83 -5.51
C PRO A 117 6.35 7.12 -6.31
N GLU A 118 7.10 8.04 -5.72
CA GLU A 118 7.42 9.35 -6.32
C GLU A 118 8.92 9.51 -6.58
N ASN A 119 9.75 8.68 -5.96
CA ASN A 119 11.20 8.67 -6.10
C ASN A 119 11.76 7.27 -5.89
N ASN A 120 13.08 7.17 -5.89
CA ASN A 120 13.82 5.93 -5.64
C ASN A 120 15.12 6.24 -4.88
N GLY A 121 15.91 5.21 -4.59
CA GLY A 121 17.25 5.38 -4.01
C GLY A 121 17.22 5.70 -2.52
N GLY A 122 16.19 5.25 -1.81
CA GLY A 122 16.13 5.38 -0.36
C GLY A 122 17.22 4.55 0.34
N TYR A 123 17.58 3.36 -0.16
CA TYR A 123 18.69 2.59 0.42
C TYR A 123 20.04 3.32 0.32
N PRO A 124 20.49 3.79 -0.87
CA PRO A 124 21.69 4.62 -1.00
C PRO A 124 21.67 5.85 -0.07
N ALA A 125 20.53 6.53 0.03
CA ALA A 125 20.39 7.71 0.87
C ALA A 125 20.56 7.43 2.38
N MET A 126 20.18 6.23 2.83
CA MET A 126 20.36 5.82 4.24
C MET A 126 21.80 5.38 4.56
N GLY A 127 22.62 5.14 3.54
CA GLY A 127 24.03 4.79 3.67
C GLY A 127 24.30 3.32 4.00
N SER A 128 25.58 2.95 4.06
CA SER A 128 26.05 1.55 4.10
C SER A 128 25.64 0.74 5.34
N GLY A 129 25.18 1.41 6.40
CA GLY A 129 24.68 0.76 7.62
C GLY A 129 23.23 0.29 7.56
N TYR A 130 22.48 0.64 6.50
CA TYR A 130 21.03 0.40 6.43
C TYR A 130 20.64 -0.48 5.25
N GLY A 131 20.04 -1.64 5.55
CA GLY A 131 19.49 -2.55 4.55
C GLY A 131 20.50 -3.08 3.53
N LYS A 132 20.00 -3.62 2.43
CA LYS A 132 20.78 -4.14 1.30
C LYS A 132 20.05 -3.84 -0.01
N THR A 133 20.80 -3.36 -1.00
CA THR A 133 20.33 -3.15 -2.37
C THR A 133 21.46 -3.50 -3.32
N SER A 134 21.14 -3.75 -4.59
CA SER A 134 22.11 -3.89 -5.68
C SER A 134 22.12 -2.63 -6.54
N ASP A 135 23.28 -2.26 -7.09
CA ASP A 135 23.40 -1.15 -8.05
C ASP A 135 22.54 -1.40 -9.31
N LEU A 136 22.31 -2.66 -9.65
CA LEU A 136 21.44 -3.06 -10.77
C LEU A 136 20.01 -2.53 -10.64
N VAL A 137 19.53 -2.31 -9.42
CA VAL A 137 18.21 -1.70 -9.19
C VAL A 137 18.14 -0.36 -9.91
N TYR A 138 19.17 0.47 -9.77
CA TYR A 138 19.22 1.83 -10.27
C TYR A 138 19.77 1.92 -11.70
N ASP A 139 20.71 1.06 -12.05
CA ASP A 139 21.40 1.13 -13.35
C ASP A 139 20.64 0.42 -14.48
N ARG A 140 19.76 -0.54 -14.15
CA ARG A 140 19.15 -1.42 -15.17
C ARG A 140 17.69 -1.77 -14.95
N LEU A 141 17.26 -1.94 -13.70
CA LEU A 141 15.95 -2.54 -13.41
C LEU A 141 14.84 -1.51 -13.21
N THR A 142 15.17 -0.25 -13.00
CA THR A 142 14.23 0.85 -12.87
C THR A 142 14.74 2.11 -13.57
N THR A 143 13.83 3.04 -13.82
CA THR A 143 14.14 4.42 -14.19
C THR A 143 13.34 5.38 -13.31
N ASP A 144 13.46 6.69 -13.52
CA ASP A 144 12.61 7.69 -12.88
C ASP A 144 11.19 7.74 -13.46
N HIS A 145 10.89 6.93 -14.49
CA HIS A 145 9.55 6.88 -15.05
C HIS A 145 8.56 6.29 -14.02
N PRO A 146 7.41 6.93 -13.75
CA PRO A 146 6.49 6.50 -12.69
C PRO A 146 6.00 5.05 -12.81
N ILE A 147 5.84 4.55 -14.05
CA ILE A 147 5.47 3.15 -14.31
C ILE A 147 6.59 2.21 -13.86
N ASP A 148 7.85 2.55 -14.08
CA ASP A 148 8.99 1.70 -13.71
C ASP A 148 9.17 1.67 -12.20
N LEU A 149 9.03 2.82 -11.53
CA LEU A 149 9.01 2.91 -10.08
C LEU A 149 7.89 2.06 -9.46
N CYS A 150 6.68 2.15 -9.99
CA CYS A 150 5.55 1.33 -9.55
C CYS A 150 5.77 -0.15 -9.88
N ARG A 151 6.36 -0.48 -11.04
CA ARG A 151 6.69 -1.85 -11.42
C ARG A 151 7.71 -2.45 -10.46
N TRP A 152 8.64 -1.66 -9.92
CA TRP A 152 9.55 -2.14 -8.87
C TRP A 152 8.81 -2.53 -7.59
N GLN A 153 7.76 -1.79 -7.19
CA GLN A 153 6.88 -2.23 -6.10
C GLN A 153 6.15 -3.55 -6.44
N VAL A 154 5.63 -3.69 -7.67
CA VAL A 154 4.95 -4.92 -8.14
C VAL A 154 5.90 -6.11 -8.16
N ALA A 155 7.15 -5.93 -8.59
CA ALA A 155 8.17 -6.97 -8.61
C ALA A 155 8.40 -7.57 -7.22
N ASN A 156 8.39 -6.72 -6.19
CA ASN A 156 8.51 -7.13 -4.80
C ASN A 156 7.25 -7.83 -4.24
N CYS A 157 6.12 -7.78 -4.95
CA CYS A 157 4.94 -8.59 -4.70
C CYS A 157 4.96 -9.92 -5.50
N TYR A 158 6.13 -10.57 -5.55
CA TYR A 158 6.39 -11.78 -6.36
C TYR A 158 5.98 -11.62 -7.83
N MET A 159 6.47 -10.55 -8.47
CA MET A 159 6.16 -10.23 -9.87
C MET A 159 4.65 -10.09 -10.14
N GLY A 160 3.91 -9.54 -9.18
CA GLY A 160 2.47 -9.34 -9.27
C GLY A 160 1.61 -10.57 -8.96
N ARG A 161 2.20 -11.70 -8.52
CA ARG A 161 1.41 -12.85 -8.05
C ARG A 161 0.55 -12.51 -6.84
N ILE A 162 1.07 -11.64 -5.98
CA ILE A 162 0.30 -11.02 -4.91
C ILE A 162 -0.12 -9.63 -5.37
N GLY A 163 -1.39 -9.30 -5.19
CA GLY A 163 -1.95 -8.08 -5.75
C GLY A 163 -1.33 -6.83 -5.12
N LEU A 164 -0.86 -5.89 -5.94
CA LEU A 164 -0.49 -4.55 -5.48
C LEU A 164 -1.60 -3.56 -5.83
N ILE A 165 -2.19 -2.96 -4.80
CA ILE A 165 -3.04 -1.77 -4.96
C ILE A 165 -2.31 -0.52 -4.47
N ASN A 166 -2.40 0.56 -5.24
CA ASN A 166 -1.88 1.85 -4.82
C ASN A 166 -2.99 2.76 -4.30
N SER A 167 -2.61 3.81 -3.56
CA SER A 167 -3.47 4.97 -3.36
C SER A 167 -2.77 6.21 -3.88
N GLY A 168 -3.57 7.17 -4.37
CA GLY A 168 -3.09 8.52 -4.60
C GLY A 168 -2.71 9.23 -3.29
N GLY A 169 -2.10 10.41 -3.41
CA GLY A 169 -1.78 11.31 -2.30
C GLY A 169 -3.03 11.80 -1.54
N ALA A 170 -2.82 12.76 -0.64
CA ALA A 170 -3.94 13.43 0.02
C ALA A 170 -4.85 14.12 -1.01
N SER A 171 -6.10 14.43 -0.63
CA SER A 171 -7.00 15.20 -1.50
C SER A 171 -6.41 16.58 -1.75
N SER A 172 -6.32 16.95 -3.02
CA SER A 172 -5.90 18.27 -3.52
C SER A 172 -7.10 19.08 -4.02
N GLY A 173 -8.32 18.55 -3.89
CA GLY A 173 -9.54 19.19 -4.33
C GLY A 173 -9.71 19.05 -5.84
N ALA A 174 -9.51 20.14 -6.58
CA ALA A 174 -9.88 20.25 -7.99
C ALA A 174 -9.16 19.25 -8.92
N THR A 175 -7.95 18.81 -8.58
CA THR A 175 -7.14 17.88 -9.41
C THR A 175 -7.32 16.41 -9.03
N ASP A 176 -8.16 16.11 -8.03
CA ASP A 176 -8.27 14.76 -7.47
C ASP A 176 -8.70 13.71 -8.50
N LEU A 177 -9.60 14.06 -9.43
CA LEU A 177 -10.06 13.15 -10.47
C LEU A 177 -8.91 12.78 -11.42
N ALA A 178 -8.21 13.79 -11.95
CA ALA A 178 -7.07 13.59 -12.84
C ALA A 178 -5.94 12.82 -12.15
N GLU A 179 -5.65 13.12 -10.88
CA GLU A 179 -4.65 12.39 -10.08
C GLU A 179 -5.05 10.93 -9.83
N ALA A 180 -6.33 10.67 -9.55
CA ALA A 180 -6.84 9.31 -9.36
C ALA A 180 -6.74 8.49 -10.64
N VAL A 181 -7.17 9.05 -11.78
CA VAL A 181 -7.04 8.42 -13.10
C VAL A 181 -5.58 8.17 -13.45
N ARG A 182 -4.70 9.16 -13.27
CA ARG A 182 -3.25 8.99 -13.49
C ARG A 182 -2.68 7.86 -12.63
N THR A 183 -3.05 7.81 -11.36
CA THR A 183 -2.59 6.77 -10.44
C THR A 183 -3.08 5.39 -10.88
N ALA A 184 -4.34 5.27 -11.32
CA ALA A 184 -4.90 4.04 -11.88
C ALA A 184 -4.15 3.59 -13.13
N VAL A 185 -3.88 4.51 -14.06
CA VAL A 185 -3.11 4.20 -15.27
C VAL A 185 -1.71 3.72 -14.91
N VAL A 186 -0.99 4.43 -14.04
CA VAL A 186 0.37 4.01 -13.64
C VAL A 186 0.36 2.64 -12.97
N ASN A 187 -0.56 2.38 -12.02
CA ASN A 187 -0.67 1.09 -11.35
C ASN A 187 -0.99 -0.04 -12.36
N LYS A 188 -2.01 0.13 -13.21
CA LYS A 188 -2.39 -0.87 -14.21
C LYS A 188 -1.25 -1.16 -15.18
N ARG A 189 -0.62 -0.11 -15.73
CA ARG A 189 0.50 -0.24 -16.68
C ARG A 189 1.72 -0.91 -16.03
N ALA A 190 1.92 -0.74 -14.72
CA ALA A 190 3.00 -1.39 -13.97
C ALA A 190 2.73 -2.88 -13.64
N GLY A 191 1.50 -3.36 -13.85
CA GLY A 191 1.06 -4.72 -13.48
C GLY A 191 0.42 -4.82 -12.10
N GLY A 192 0.00 -3.70 -11.51
CA GLY A 192 -0.82 -3.69 -10.30
C GLY A 192 -2.27 -4.06 -10.56
N LEU A 193 -3.04 -4.30 -9.48
CA LEU A 193 -4.39 -4.87 -9.55
C LEU A 193 -5.50 -3.91 -9.15
N GLY A 194 -5.20 -2.65 -8.79
CA GLY A 194 -6.25 -1.77 -8.32
C GLY A 194 -5.79 -0.51 -7.60
N LEU A 195 -6.77 0.32 -7.28
CA LEU A 195 -6.64 1.44 -6.38
C LEU A 195 -7.52 1.25 -5.15
N ILE A 196 -7.09 1.84 -4.04
CA ILE A 196 -7.95 2.10 -2.89
C ILE A 196 -8.16 3.60 -2.70
N SER A 197 -9.43 4.02 -2.64
CA SER A 197 -9.82 5.42 -2.44
C SER A 197 -10.60 5.58 -1.14
N GLY A 198 -10.22 6.59 -0.36
CA GLY A 198 -10.87 6.97 0.88
C GLY A 198 -11.35 8.41 0.80
N ARG A 199 -10.66 9.32 1.50
CA ARG A 199 -10.97 10.75 1.55
C ARG A 199 -11.27 11.38 0.18
N LYS A 200 -10.49 11.03 -0.85
CA LYS A 200 -10.71 11.54 -2.22
C LYS A 200 -12.11 11.23 -2.75
N ALA A 201 -12.69 10.06 -2.47
CA ALA A 201 -14.04 9.71 -2.90
C ALA A 201 -15.13 10.15 -1.90
N PHE A 202 -14.86 10.09 -0.60
CA PHE A 202 -15.89 10.21 0.45
C PHE A 202 -16.00 11.59 1.11
N GLN A 203 -15.05 12.52 0.88
CA GLN A 203 -15.12 13.90 1.40
C GLN A 203 -15.64 14.91 0.37
N ARG A 204 -16.46 14.46 -0.58
CA ARG A 204 -17.07 15.28 -1.64
C ARG A 204 -18.56 14.95 -1.80
N PRO A 205 -19.33 15.73 -2.58
CA PRO A 205 -20.71 15.39 -2.91
C PRO A 205 -20.82 13.97 -3.49
N MET A 206 -21.89 13.26 -3.13
CA MET A 206 -22.10 11.85 -3.50
C MET A 206 -21.89 11.59 -5.00
N ALA A 207 -22.47 12.44 -5.86
CA ALA A 207 -22.36 12.29 -7.31
C ALA A 207 -20.91 12.37 -7.81
N GLU A 208 -20.13 13.32 -7.30
CA GLU A 208 -18.72 13.47 -7.66
C GLU A 208 -17.86 12.32 -7.11
N GLY A 209 -18.21 11.78 -5.94
CA GLY A 209 -17.56 10.60 -5.37
C GLY A 209 -17.77 9.37 -6.23
N VAL A 210 -19.00 9.15 -6.69
CA VAL A 210 -19.36 8.08 -7.61
C VAL A 210 -18.64 8.24 -8.95
N GLU A 211 -18.64 9.44 -9.52
CA GLU A 211 -17.92 9.73 -10.78
C GLU A 211 -16.42 9.41 -10.67
N LEU A 212 -15.78 9.80 -9.56
CA LEU A 212 -14.37 9.48 -9.33
C LEU A 212 -14.11 7.97 -9.25
N LEU A 213 -15.00 7.22 -8.58
CA LEU A 213 -14.87 5.76 -8.48
C LEU A 213 -15.10 5.07 -9.83
N HIS A 214 -16.07 5.52 -10.62
CA HIS A 214 -16.30 5.01 -11.99
C HIS A 214 -15.10 5.31 -12.89
N ALA A 215 -14.53 6.51 -12.85
CA ALA A 215 -13.37 6.85 -13.66
C ALA A 215 -12.15 5.96 -13.34
N ILE A 216 -11.96 5.57 -12.07
CA ILE A 216 -10.94 4.59 -11.69
C ILE A 216 -11.29 3.21 -12.28
N GLN A 217 -12.54 2.76 -12.17
CA GLN A 217 -12.98 1.47 -12.70
C GLN A 217 -12.82 1.39 -14.22
N ASP A 218 -13.16 2.45 -14.94
CA ASP A 218 -13.03 2.56 -16.40
C ASP A 218 -11.58 2.32 -16.83
N VAL A 219 -10.59 2.85 -16.11
CA VAL A 219 -9.17 2.57 -16.40
C VAL A 219 -8.86 1.08 -16.32
N TYR A 220 -9.40 0.35 -15.33
CA TYR A 220 -9.17 -1.09 -15.20
C TYR A 220 -9.95 -1.92 -16.21
N LEU A 221 -11.13 -1.46 -16.62
CA LEU A 221 -11.97 -2.10 -17.64
C LEU A 221 -11.53 -1.78 -19.09
N ASP A 222 -10.72 -0.74 -19.30
CA ASP A 222 -10.24 -0.36 -20.62
C ASP A 222 -9.09 -1.27 -21.11
N ASP A 223 -9.39 -2.19 -22.02
CA ASP A 223 -8.44 -3.14 -22.60
C ASP A 223 -7.29 -2.46 -23.40
N SER A 224 -7.43 -1.19 -23.80
CA SER A 224 -6.36 -0.46 -24.48
C SER A 224 -5.22 -0.05 -23.54
N ILE A 225 -5.48 -0.02 -22.24
CA ILE A 225 -4.48 0.28 -21.20
C ILE A 225 -3.82 -1.02 -20.75
N THR A 226 -2.81 -1.47 -21.51
CA THR A 226 -2.10 -2.72 -21.28
C THR A 226 -0.96 -2.57 -20.25
N VAL A 227 -0.47 -3.68 -19.70
CA VAL A 227 0.81 -3.68 -18.97
C VAL A 227 1.92 -3.21 -19.94
N ALA A 228 2.77 -2.29 -19.47
CA ALA A 228 3.85 -1.69 -20.24
C ALA A 228 5.14 -2.50 -20.19
#